data_AF-A0A3N9PUE9-F1
#
_entry.id   AF-A0A3N9PUE9-F1
#
_cell.length_a   1.000
_cell.length_b   1.000
_cell.length_c   1.000
_cell.angle_alpha   90.00
_cell.angle_beta   90.00
_cell.angle_gamma   90.00
#
_symmetry.space_group_name_H-M   'P 1'
#
loop_
_entity.id
_entity.type
_entity.pdbx_description
1 polymer ?
#
loop_
_entity_poly.entity_id
_entity_poly.type
_entity_poly.pdbx_seq_one_letter_code
_entity_poly.pdbx_strand_id
1 'polypeptide(L)'
;MDNNQVTELLKNFRSYEYAAMMCGEPPEVERQPLIYTERMRNLTTWDQQRYNRIVKLIRGAVDYVLNDDQRTVIMRKYLERNTMSLKEIAAILHKDRTTVGRWHTEAINSLAKALHPMAEEEREINNFDHMFDRNWIFKEPA
;
A
#
# COMPACT_ATOMS: atom_id res chain seq x y z
N MET A 1 -6.91 7.34 -0.41
CA MET A 1 -5.78 7.46 -1.33
C MET A 1 -6.26 7.97 -2.68
N ASP A 2 -5.55 8.92 -3.28
CA ASP A 2 -5.81 9.43 -4.62
C ASP A 2 -5.17 8.55 -5.70
N ASN A 3 -5.69 8.61 -6.93
CA ASN A 3 -5.17 7.87 -8.08
C ASN A 3 -3.70 8.19 -8.38
N ASN A 4 -3.27 9.43 -8.14
CA ASN A 4 -1.88 9.82 -8.29
C ASN A 4 -0.98 9.13 -7.27
N GLN A 5 -1.43 9.03 -6.01
CA GLN A 5 -0.71 8.34 -4.94
C GLN A 5 -0.58 6.84 -5.23
N VAL A 6 -1.65 6.20 -5.72
CA VAL A 6 -1.61 4.80 -6.18
C VAL A 6 -0.60 4.62 -7.29
N THR A 7 -0.61 5.50 -8.29
CA THR A 7 0.29 5.43 -9.44
C THR A 7 1.75 5.56 -9.01
N GLU A 8 2.05 6.46 -8.07
CA GLU A 8 3.40 6.59 -7.50
C GLU A 8 3.82 5.37 -6.68
N LEU A 9 2.91 4.78 -5.90
CA LEU A 9 3.20 3.53 -5.19
C LEU A 9 3.51 2.38 -6.14
N LEU A 10 2.74 2.24 -7.24
CA LEU A 10 2.96 1.22 -8.25
C LEU A 10 4.29 1.41 -8.99
N LYS A 11 4.64 2.64 -9.37
CA LYS A 11 5.94 2.94 -10.02
C LYS A 11 7.12 2.56 -9.12
N ASN A 12 7.00 2.81 -7.82
CA ASN A 12 8.06 2.56 -6.84
C ASN A 12 7.99 1.15 -6.23
N PHE A 13 7.04 0.31 -6.67
CA PHE A 13 6.80 -1.01 -6.10
C PHE A 13 8.07 -1.86 -6.05
N ARG A 14 8.85 -1.90 -7.14
CA ARG A 14 10.07 -2.70 -7.20
C ARG A 14 11.15 -2.22 -6.22
N SER A 15 11.20 -0.92 -5.94
CA SER A 15 12.10 -0.37 -4.92
C SER A 15 11.68 -0.83 -3.53
N TYR A 16 10.38 -0.85 -3.24
CA TYR A 16 9.84 -1.38 -1.98
C TYR A 16 10.03 -2.88 -1.86
N GLU A 17 9.85 -3.63 -2.94
CA GLU A 17 10.07 -5.07 -3.01
C GLU A 17 11.54 -5.43 -2.76
N TYR A 18 12.46 -4.69 -3.39
CA TYR A 18 13.89 -4.85 -3.13
C TYR A 18 14.23 -4.51 -1.67
N ALA A 19 13.73 -3.40 -1.14
CA ALA A 19 13.95 -3.01 0.26
C ALA A 19 13.42 -4.08 1.23
N ALA A 20 12.20 -4.59 1.00
CA ALA A 20 11.62 -5.67 1.78
C ALA A 20 12.48 -6.94 1.74
N MET A 21 13.00 -7.32 0.57
CA MET A 21 13.89 -8.47 0.41
C MET A 21 15.21 -8.30 1.19
N MET A 22 15.77 -7.09 1.20
CA MET A 22 17.01 -6.78 1.92
C MET A 22 16.81 -6.66 3.43
N CYS A 23 15.60 -6.31 3.89
CA CYS A 23 15.27 -6.22 5.30
C CYS A 23 15.01 -7.59 5.96
N GLY A 24 14.89 -8.68 5.19
CA GLY A 24 14.60 -10.02 5.68
C GLY A 24 13.12 -10.27 5.96
N GLU A 25 12.77 -11.54 6.26
CA GLU A 25 11.38 -11.93 6.54
C GLU A 25 10.86 -11.27 7.82
N PRO A 26 9.63 -10.71 7.79
CA PRO A 26 9.03 -10.16 8.99
C PRO A 26 8.86 -11.27 10.04
N PRO A 27 8.99 -10.97 11.34
CA PRO A 27 8.74 -11.95 12.40
C PRO A 27 7.32 -12.53 12.27
N GLU A 28 7.15 -13.84 12.56
CA GLU A 28 5.87 -14.56 12.44
C GLU A 28 4.71 -13.88 13.17
N VAL A 29 5.03 -13.14 14.23
CA VAL A 29 4.07 -12.33 14.96
C VAL A 29 4.13 -10.91 14.40
N GLU A 30 3.14 -10.54 13.57
CA GLU A 30 2.90 -9.15 13.11
C GLU A 30 2.46 -8.26 14.28
N ARG A 31 3.28 -8.15 15.34
CA ARG A 31 3.13 -7.08 16.32
C ARG A 31 3.81 -5.86 15.73
N GLN A 32 3.00 -4.85 15.40
CA GLN A 32 3.52 -3.51 15.27
C GLN A 32 4.28 -3.19 16.56
N PRO A 33 5.55 -2.76 16.51
CA PRO A 33 6.31 -2.45 17.71
C PRO A 33 5.57 -1.38 18.49
N LEU A 34 5.36 -1.64 19.78
CA LEU A 34 4.72 -0.70 20.70
C LEU A 34 5.45 0.65 20.64
N ILE A 35 4.75 1.70 20.21
CA ILE A 35 5.27 3.06 20.20
C ILE A 35 5.15 3.59 21.63
N TYR A 36 6.23 3.54 22.41
CA TYR A 36 6.27 4.21 23.72
C TYR A 36 6.71 5.68 23.60
N THR A 37 7.59 5.99 22.64
CA THR A 37 8.02 7.35 22.24
C THR A 37 8.74 7.29 20.89
N GLU A 38 8.65 8.34 20.05
CA GLU A 38 9.34 8.40 18.74
C GLU A 38 10.86 8.19 18.83
N ARG A 39 11.47 8.44 19.99
CA ARG A 39 12.91 8.30 20.27
C ARG A 39 13.39 6.85 20.46
N MET A 40 12.48 5.88 20.60
CA MET A 40 12.80 4.45 20.74
C MET A 40 12.51 3.64 19.47
N ARG A 41 12.30 4.30 18.32
CA ARG A 41 12.14 3.61 17.03
C ARG A 41 13.45 2.91 16.65
N ASN A 42 13.47 1.57 16.68
CA ASN A 42 14.45 0.82 15.91
C ASN A 42 14.13 1.03 14.42
N LEU A 43 14.84 1.98 13.80
CA LEU A 43 14.60 2.37 12.40
C LEU A 43 14.60 1.16 11.46
N THR A 44 15.54 0.23 11.65
CA THR A 44 15.68 -0.96 10.81
C THR A 44 14.47 -1.91 10.89
N THR A 45 13.91 -2.14 12.09
CA THR A 45 12.74 -3.02 12.29
C THR A 45 11.47 -2.36 11.77
N TRP A 46 11.35 -1.05 11.94
CA TRP A 46 10.23 -0.26 11.41
C TRP A 46 10.24 -0.22 9.89
N ASP A 47 11.39 0.02 9.27
CA ASP A 47 11.56 0.01 7.82
C ASP A 47 11.23 -1.38 7.25
N GLN A 48 11.71 -2.44 7.90
CA GLN A 48 11.37 -3.82 7.54
C GLN A 48 9.85 -4.05 7.53
N GLN A 49 9.17 -3.73 8.63
CA GLN A 49 7.72 -3.94 8.70
C GLN A 49 6.96 -3.07 7.70
N ARG A 50 7.39 -1.82 7.51
CA ARG A 50 6.76 -0.87 6.58
C ARG A 50 6.87 -1.33 5.14
N TYR A 51 8.07 -1.67 4.66
CA TYR A 51 8.26 -2.13 3.28
C TYR A 51 7.54 -3.46 3.04
N ASN A 52 7.62 -4.40 3.98
CA ASN A 52 6.90 -5.67 3.87
C ASN A 52 5.38 -5.47 3.85
N ARG A 53 4.82 -4.60 4.68
CA ARG A 53 3.39 -4.26 4.69
C ARG A 53 2.96 -3.64 3.35
N ILE A 54 3.74 -2.69 2.83
CA ILE A 54 3.46 -2.04 1.54
C ILE A 54 3.43 -3.09 0.41
N VAL A 55 4.45 -3.95 0.33
CA VAL A 55 4.56 -4.97 -0.73
C VAL A 55 3.43 -5.99 -0.63
N LYS A 56 3.14 -6.50 0.58
CA LYS A 56 2.03 -7.44 0.83
C LYS A 56 0.69 -6.84 0.42
N LEU A 57 0.41 -5.60 0.82
CA LEU A 57 -0.85 -4.94 0.51
C LEU A 57 -1.01 -4.64 -0.97
N ILE A 58 0.05 -4.16 -1.65
CA ILE A 58 -0.02 -3.88 -3.10
C ILE A 58 -0.22 -5.19 -3.87
N ARG A 59 0.55 -6.24 -3.59
CA ARG A 59 0.38 -7.55 -4.24
C ARG A 59 -1.01 -8.12 -4.01
N GLY A 60 -1.47 -8.12 -2.76
CA GLY A 60 -2.80 -8.59 -2.40
C GLY A 60 -3.89 -7.79 -3.12
N ALA A 61 -3.81 -6.46 -3.14
CA ALA A 61 -4.79 -5.64 -3.85
C ALA A 61 -4.83 -5.94 -5.35
N VAL A 62 -3.67 -6.11 -5.99
CA VAL A 62 -3.58 -6.43 -7.42
C VAL A 62 -4.15 -7.81 -7.74
N ASP A 63 -3.92 -8.80 -6.87
CA ASP A 63 -4.38 -10.17 -7.10
C ASP A 63 -5.86 -10.39 -6.77
N TYR A 64 -6.42 -9.67 -5.78
CA TYR A 64 -7.81 -9.89 -5.32
C TYR A 64 -8.83 -8.88 -5.84
N VAL A 65 -8.42 -7.63 -6.12
CA VAL A 65 -9.37 -6.55 -6.46
C VAL A 65 -9.54 -6.40 -7.96
N LEU A 66 -8.50 -6.71 -8.74
CA LEU A 66 -8.50 -6.54 -10.18
C LEU A 66 -8.97 -7.81 -10.90
N ASN A 67 -9.69 -7.63 -12.00
CA ASN A 67 -9.95 -8.74 -12.92
C ASN A 67 -8.69 -9.09 -13.73
N ASP A 68 -8.70 -10.24 -14.43
CA ASP A 68 -7.52 -10.74 -15.14
C ASP A 68 -6.94 -9.75 -16.17
N ASP A 69 -7.81 -9.04 -16.90
CA ASP A 69 -7.40 -8.05 -17.90
C ASP A 69 -6.73 -6.84 -17.24
N GLN A 70 -7.38 -6.27 -16.22
CA GLN A 70 -6.88 -5.13 -15.43
C GLN A 70 -5.57 -5.49 -14.73
N ARG A 71 -5.51 -6.66 -14.09
CA ARG A 71 -4.32 -7.20 -13.44
C ARG A 71 -3.17 -7.31 -14.43
N THR A 72 -3.43 -7.87 -15.60
CA THR A 72 -2.44 -8.02 -16.67
C THR A 72 -1.87 -6.67 -17.11
N VAL A 73 -2.73 -5.66 -17.26
CA VAL A 73 -2.30 -4.30 -17.62
C VAL A 73 -1.45 -3.67 -16.51
N ILE A 74 -1.86 -3.77 -15.24
CA ILE A 74 -1.10 -3.21 -14.10
C ILE A 74 0.25 -3.92 -13.92
N MET A 75 0.27 -5.25 -14.03
CA MET A 75 1.48 -6.06 -13.94
C MET A 75 2.52 -5.62 -14.98
N ARG A 76 2.14 -5.62 -16.27
CA ARG A 76 3.05 -5.23 -17.36
C ARG A 76 3.44 -3.76 -17.32
N LYS A 77 2.57 -2.89 -16.80
CA LYS A 77 2.83 -1.46 -16.76
C LYS A 77 3.79 -1.05 -15.65
N TYR A 78 3.73 -1.72 -14.48
CA TYR A 78 4.41 -1.24 -13.27
C TYR A 78 5.23 -2.31 -12.53
N LEU A 79 4.71 -3.53 -12.41
CA LEU A 79 5.25 -4.54 -11.48
C LEU A 79 6.32 -5.43 -12.13
N GLU A 80 6.16 -5.73 -13.43
CA GLU A 80 7.10 -6.55 -14.17
C GLU A 80 8.47 -5.86 -14.34
N ARG A 81 9.52 -6.66 -14.54
CA ARG A 81 10.89 -6.13 -14.70
C ARG A 81 11.04 -5.28 -15.96
N ASN A 82 10.34 -5.67 -17.03
CA ASN A 82 10.33 -4.98 -18.31
C ASN A 82 9.00 -4.23 -18.44
N THR A 83 8.94 -3.02 -17.87
CA THR A 83 7.71 -2.23 -17.90
C THR A 83 7.41 -1.74 -19.30
N MET A 84 6.15 -1.83 -19.70
CA MET A 84 5.71 -1.52 -21.05
C MET A 84 4.83 -0.27 -21.08
N SER A 85 4.77 0.40 -22.22
CA SER A 85 3.76 1.41 -22.50
C SER A 85 2.39 0.76 -22.75
N LEU A 86 1.29 1.50 -22.53
CA LEU A 86 -0.05 1.00 -22.84
C LEU A 86 -0.21 0.63 -24.32
N LYS A 87 0.58 1.26 -25.21
CA LYS A 87 0.60 0.95 -26.65
C LYS A 87 1.22 -0.43 -26.91
N GLU A 88 2.35 -0.74 -26.28
CA GLU A 88 3.00 -2.05 -26.39
C GLU A 88 2.15 -3.14 -25.76
N ILE A 89 1.54 -2.87 -24.60
CA ILE A 89 0.60 -3.79 -23.95
C ILE A 89 -0.60 -4.07 -24.87
N ALA A 90 -1.16 -3.04 -25.50
CA ALA A 90 -2.25 -3.20 -26.47
C ALA A 90 -1.84 -4.04 -27.68
N ALA A 91 -0.62 -3.85 -28.20
CA ALA A 91 -0.09 -4.65 -29.30
C ALA A 91 0.05 -6.13 -28.92
N ILE A 92 0.55 -6.42 -27.71
CA ILE A 92 0.73 -7.79 -27.19
C ILE A 92 -0.61 -8.46 -26.91
N LEU A 93 -1.57 -7.72 -26.34
CA LEU A 93 -2.90 -8.25 -26.03
C LEU A 93 -3.82 -8.32 -27.27
N HIS A 94 -3.35 -7.86 -28.44
CA HIS A 94 -4.17 -7.72 -29.65
C HIS A 94 -5.48 -6.94 -29.38
N LYS A 95 -5.39 -5.86 -28.61
CA LYS A 95 -6.51 -4.98 -28.27
C LYS A 95 -6.25 -3.56 -28.74
N ASP A 96 -7.32 -2.77 -28.83
CA ASP A 96 -7.17 -1.34 -29.10
C ASP A 96 -6.60 -0.60 -27.87
N ARG A 97 -5.81 0.43 -28.14
CA ARG A 97 -5.18 1.27 -27.10
C ARG A 97 -6.23 1.90 -26.19
N THR A 98 -7.39 2.28 -26.73
CA THR A 98 -8.47 2.88 -25.93
C THR A 98 -9.03 1.90 -24.90
N THR A 99 -9.16 0.63 -25.27
CA THR A 99 -9.65 -0.44 -24.39
C THR A 99 -8.67 -0.70 -23.25
N VAL A 100 -7.38 -0.83 -23.57
CA VAL A 100 -6.32 -0.99 -22.56
C VAL A 100 -6.23 0.24 -21.65
N GLY A 101 -6.40 1.45 -22.20
CA GLY A 101 -6.44 2.69 -21.41
C GLY A 101 -7.63 2.75 -20.45
N ARG A 102 -8.79 2.22 -20.87
CA ARG A 102 -9.96 2.10 -19.98
C ARG A 102 -9.70 1.12 -18.85
N TRP A 103 -9.17 -0.07 -19.16
CA TRP A 103 -8.81 -1.06 -18.15
C TRP A 103 -7.79 -0.52 -17.15
N HIS A 104 -6.79 0.22 -17.63
CA HIS A 104 -5.81 0.89 -16.76
C HIS A 104 -6.49 1.88 -15.80
N THR A 105 -7.34 2.77 -16.31
CA THR A 105 -8.06 3.74 -15.47
C THR A 105 -8.98 3.07 -14.45
N GLU A 106 -9.73 2.04 -14.87
CA GLU A 106 -10.61 1.26 -13.98
C GLU A 106 -9.82 0.53 -12.90
N ALA A 107 -8.65 -0.02 -13.24
CA ALA A 107 -7.77 -0.69 -12.30
C ALA A 107 -7.24 0.28 -11.24
N ILE A 108 -6.73 1.45 -11.65
CA ILE A 108 -6.22 2.48 -10.72
C ILE A 108 -7.34 2.95 -9.78
N ASN A 109 -8.55 3.18 -10.28
CA ASN A 109 -9.69 3.56 -9.45
C ASN A 109 -10.06 2.48 -8.41
N SER A 110 -9.97 1.20 -8.80
CA SER A 110 -10.28 0.07 -7.92
C SER A 110 -9.20 -0.09 -6.83
N LEU A 111 -7.93 0.04 -7.22
CA LEU A 111 -6.81 0.05 -6.29
C LEU A 111 -6.84 1.25 -5.35
N ALA A 112 -7.26 2.44 -5.81
CA ALA A 112 -7.39 3.63 -4.96
C ALA A 112 -8.39 3.43 -3.82
N LYS A 113 -9.48 2.70 -4.09
CA LYS A 113 -10.47 2.31 -3.07
C LYS A 113 -9.87 1.28 -2.10
N ALA A 114 -9.24 0.24 -2.63
CA ALA A 114 -8.69 -0.85 -1.82
C ALA A 114 -7.53 -0.39 -0.91
N LEU A 115 -6.67 0.48 -1.42
CA LEU A 115 -5.53 1.03 -0.69
C LEU A 115 -5.87 2.32 0.06
N HIS A 116 -7.14 2.73 0.08
CA HIS A 116 -7.57 3.91 0.83
C HIS A 116 -7.14 3.89 2.31
N PRO A 117 -7.25 2.76 3.04
CA PRO A 117 -6.84 2.68 4.44
C PRO A 117 -5.33 2.87 4.68
N MET A 118 -4.49 2.75 3.65
CA MET A 118 -3.06 3.05 3.76
C MET A 118 -2.76 4.56 3.70
N ALA A 119 -3.72 5.36 3.23
CA ALA A 119 -3.55 6.79 3.04
C ALA A 119 -4.04 7.62 4.22
N GLU A 120 -4.81 7.03 5.13
CA GLU A 120 -5.07 7.66 6.41
C GLU A 120 -3.71 7.76 7.11
N GLU A 121 -3.24 8.99 7.34
CA GLU A 121 -2.29 9.25 8.42
C GLU A 121 -2.87 8.54 9.63
N GLU A 122 -2.12 7.61 10.24
CA GLU A 122 -2.55 6.90 11.45
C GLU A 122 -3.01 7.97 12.45
N ARG A 123 -4.33 8.21 12.52
CA ARG A 123 -4.90 9.11 13.51
C ARG A 123 -4.70 8.39 14.82
N GLU A 124 -3.70 8.82 15.57
CA GLU A 124 -3.51 8.40 16.94
C GLU A 124 -4.86 8.60 17.65
N ILE A 125 -5.46 7.49 18.11
CA ILE A 125 -6.77 7.50 18.74
C ILE A 125 -6.56 8.06 20.16
N ASN A 126 -6.37 9.38 20.25
CA ASN A 126 -6.13 10.07 21.51
C ASN A 126 -7.39 10.10 22.40
N ASN A 127 -8.54 9.68 21.85
CA ASN A 127 -9.78 9.64 22.59
C ASN A 127 -9.81 8.53 23.66
N PHE A 128 -8.85 7.60 23.70
CA PHE A 128 -8.81 6.54 24.72
C PHE A 128 -7.59 6.65 25.64
N ASP A 129 -6.69 7.62 25.44
CA ASP A 129 -5.49 7.80 26.27
C ASP A 129 -5.83 7.96 27.75
N HIS A 130 -6.96 8.63 28.02
CA HIS A 130 -7.48 8.82 29.36
C HIS A 130 -7.97 7.54 30.06
N MET A 131 -8.27 6.47 29.31
CA MET A 131 -8.64 5.17 29.88
C MET A 131 -7.42 4.42 30.46
N PHE A 132 -6.21 4.82 30.08
CA PHE A 132 -4.96 4.21 30.54
C PHE A 132 -4.25 5.07 31.60
N ASP A 133 -4.75 6.28 31.87
CA ASP A 133 -4.25 7.15 32.94
C ASP A 133 -4.93 6.78 34.27
N ARG A 134 -4.14 6.23 35.21
CA ARG A 134 -4.62 5.81 36.54
C ARG A 134 -5.22 6.96 37.36
N ASN A 135 -4.92 8.21 37.00
CA ASN A 135 -5.36 9.40 37.72
C ASN A 135 -6.49 10.15 37.01
N TRP A 136 -7.04 9.60 35.92
CA TRP A 136 -8.09 10.29 35.18
C TRP A 136 -9.43 10.27 35.93
N ILE A 137 -10.04 11.45 36.05
CA ILE A 137 -11.34 11.65 36.71
C ILE A 137 -12.27 12.34 35.70
N PHE A 138 -13.36 11.66 35.35
CA PHE A 138 -14.40 12.21 34.50
C PHE A 138 -15.01 13.48 35.15
N LYS A 139 -15.14 14.55 34.36
CA LYS A 139 -15.88 15.76 34.73
C LYS A 139 -16.97 16.00 33.69
N GLU A 140 -18.20 16.21 34.14
CA GLU A 140 -19.30 16.55 33.25
C GLU A 140 -19.04 17.90 32.56
N PRO A 141 -19.34 18.02 31.25
CA PRO A 141 -19.26 19.30 30.57
C PRO A 141 -20.32 20.26 31.12
N ALA A 142 -19.92 21.52 31.31
CA ALA A 142 -20.76 22.60 31.81
C ALA A 142 -21.89 22.99 30.85
#